data_AF-A0A9E5IVR3-F1
#
_entry.id   AF-A0A9E5IVR3-F1
#
_cell.length_a   1.000
_cell.length_b   1.000
_cell.length_c   1.000
_cell.angle_alpha   90.00
_cell.angle_beta   90.00
_cell.angle_gamma   90.00
#
_symmetry.space_group_name_H-M   'P 1'
#
loop_
_entity.id
_entity.type
_entity.pdbx_description
1 polymer ?
#
loop_
_entity_poly.entity_id
_entity_poly.type
_entity_poly.pdbx_seq_one_letter_code
_entity_poly.pdbx_strand_id
1 'polypeptide(L)'
;GRAQAAVNHLMPYTQEFWTSSDYETEAAKVTGLDMASLQNDWNQIVDQALAEATLKRPAPGGFVPTGKHSVHSEHLGFMLAEMQSLARAHPNATW
;
A
#
# COMPACT_ATOMS: atom_id res chain seq x y z
N GLY A 1 -1.16 8.22 21.80
CA GLY A 1 -1.16 6.78 22.17
C GLY A 1 -0.58 5.94 21.05
N ARG A 2 -0.32 4.64 21.30
CA ARG A 2 0.27 3.71 20.31
C ARG A 2 -0.49 3.69 18.98
N ALA A 3 -1.83 3.67 19.02
CA ALA A 3 -2.68 3.71 17.84
C ALA A 3 -2.46 4.98 16.99
N GLN A 4 -2.48 6.17 17.60
CA GLN A 4 -2.22 7.43 16.88
C GLN A 4 -0.83 7.44 16.21
N ALA A 5 0.19 6.92 16.90
CA ALA A 5 1.54 6.85 16.34
C ALA A 5 1.60 5.94 15.11
N ALA A 6 0.91 4.79 15.16
CA ALA A 6 0.80 3.88 14.02
C ALA A 6 0.09 4.55 12.83
N VAL A 7 -1.03 5.26 13.07
CA VAL A 7 -1.73 6.02 12.02
C VAL A 7 -0.81 7.06 11.38
N ASN A 8 -0.11 7.85 12.18
CA ASN A 8 0.82 8.86 11.68
C ASN A 8 1.94 8.26 10.83
N HIS A 9 2.44 7.08 11.22
CA HIS A 9 3.54 6.42 10.53
C HIS A 9 3.11 5.74 9.23
N LEU A 10 1.93 5.10 9.22
CA LEU A 10 1.49 4.25 8.11
C LEU A 10 0.67 5.00 7.04
N MET A 11 -0.03 6.08 7.41
CA MET A 11 -0.88 6.84 6.47
C MET A 11 -0.15 7.33 5.21
N PRO A 12 1.11 7.80 5.26
CA PRO A 12 1.82 8.25 4.05
C PRO A 12 1.94 7.16 2.97
N TYR A 13 2.00 5.87 3.35
CA TYR A 13 2.13 4.79 2.38
C TYR A 13 0.88 4.58 1.52
N THR A 14 -0.28 5.05 1.97
CA THR A 14 -1.53 4.95 1.20
C THR A 14 -1.55 5.89 0.00
N GLN A 15 -0.59 6.81 -0.13
CA GLN A 15 -0.52 7.72 -1.26
C GLN A 15 -0.26 6.99 -2.59
N GLU A 16 0.43 5.86 -2.55
CA GLU A 16 0.65 5.02 -3.73
C GLU A 16 -0.64 4.38 -4.27
N PHE A 17 -1.71 4.29 -3.47
CA PHE A 17 -2.99 3.76 -3.94
C PHE A 17 -3.58 4.66 -5.05
N TRP A 18 -3.28 5.96 -4.98
CA TRP A 18 -3.87 7.00 -5.83
C TRP A 18 -2.95 7.42 -6.99
N THR A 19 -1.78 6.80 -7.10
CA THR A 19 -0.91 6.96 -8.26
C THR A 19 -1.19 5.83 -9.25
N SER A 20 -1.44 6.18 -10.51
CA SER A 20 -1.62 5.20 -11.58
C SER A 20 -0.27 4.79 -12.15
N SER A 21 -0.07 3.49 -12.31
CA SER A 21 1.00 2.92 -13.14
C SER A 21 0.52 2.71 -14.58
N ASP A 22 1.46 2.45 -15.50
CA ASP A 22 1.14 2.15 -16.89
C ASP A 22 0.24 0.91 -17.01
N TYR A 23 0.53 -0.15 -16.26
CA TYR A 23 -0.26 -1.38 -16.31
C TYR A 23 -1.66 -1.23 -15.72
N GLU A 24 -1.83 -0.39 -14.69
CA GLU A 24 -3.16 -0.05 -14.16
C GLU A 24 -3.96 0.79 -15.16
N THR A 25 -3.31 1.73 -15.84
CA THR A 25 -3.95 2.57 -16.86
C THR A 25 -4.46 1.73 -18.03
N GLU A 26 -3.67 0.75 -18.49
CA GLU A 26 -4.11 -0.18 -19.54
C GLU A 26 -5.22 -1.11 -19.05
N ALA A 27 -5.13 -1.62 -17.83
CA ALA A 27 -6.18 -2.47 -17.25
C ALA A 27 -7.51 -1.71 -17.10
N ALA A 28 -7.47 -0.45 -16.67
CA ALA A 28 -8.66 0.40 -16.49
C ALA A 28 -9.46 0.60 -17.78
N LYS A 29 -8.80 0.60 -18.95
CA LYS A 29 -9.51 0.69 -20.25
C LYS A 29 -10.40 -0.52 -20.52
N VAL A 30 -10.05 -1.68 -19.96
CA VAL A 30 -10.79 -2.94 -20.14
C VAL A 30 -11.81 -3.14 -19.01
N THR A 31 -11.42 -2.85 -17.77
CA THR A 31 -12.26 -3.08 -16.59
C THR A 31 -13.21 -1.92 -16.29
N GLY A 32 -12.92 -0.72 -16.79
CA GLY A 32 -13.60 0.52 -16.43
C GLY A 32 -13.28 1.03 -15.03
N LEU A 33 -12.32 0.41 -14.31
CA LEU A 33 -11.99 0.76 -12.93
C LEU A 33 -10.66 1.54 -12.87
N ASP A 34 -10.76 2.82 -12.55
CA ASP A 34 -9.63 3.65 -12.14
C ASP A 34 -9.51 3.66 -10.62
N MET A 35 -8.38 3.21 -10.07
CA MET A 35 -8.14 3.15 -8.62
C MET A 35 -8.19 4.53 -7.97
N ALA A 36 -7.75 5.59 -8.66
CA ALA A 36 -7.77 6.94 -8.12
C ALA A 36 -9.21 7.44 -7.87
N SER A 37 -10.19 6.92 -8.63
CA SER A 37 -11.61 7.27 -8.45
C SER A 37 -12.18 6.83 -7.09
N LEU A 38 -11.57 5.83 -6.45
CA LEU A 38 -12.00 5.29 -5.15
C LEU A 38 -11.55 6.14 -3.95
N GLN A 39 -10.70 7.14 -4.18
CA GLN A 39 -10.04 7.89 -3.11
C GLN A 39 -11.04 8.61 -2.18
N ASN A 40 -12.11 9.18 -2.73
CA ASN A 40 -13.09 9.92 -1.94
C ASN A 40 -13.87 9.00 -0.99
N ASP A 41 -14.34 7.85 -1.49
CA ASP A 41 -15.07 6.88 -0.68
C ASP A 41 -14.16 6.28 0.40
N TRP A 42 -12.91 5.96 0.05
CA TRP A 42 -11.91 5.51 1.02
C TRP A 42 -11.64 6.57 2.10
N ASN A 43 -11.51 7.85 1.72
CA ASN A 43 -11.30 8.94 2.66
C ASN A 43 -12.44 9.05 3.67
N GLN A 44 -13.69 8.93 3.22
CA GLN A 44 -14.87 8.97 4.09
C GLN A 44 -14.85 7.83 5.11
N ILE A 45 -14.56 6.60 4.65
CA ILE A 45 -14.48 5.41 5.51
C ILE A 45 -13.39 5.60 6.57
N VAL A 46 -12.21 6.06 6.16
CA VAL A 46 -11.08 6.27 7.08
C VAL A 46 -11.37 7.41 8.06
N ASP A 47 -11.95 8.53 7.61
CA ASP A 47 -12.29 9.64 8.49
C ASP A 47 -13.32 9.25 9.55
N GLN A 48 -14.35 8.50 9.15
CA GLN A 48 -15.33 7.96 10.08
C GLN A 48 -14.68 7.04 11.11
N ALA A 49 -13.87 6.08 10.67
CA ALA A 49 -13.20 5.14 11.57
C ALA A 49 -12.24 5.83 12.55
N LEU A 50 -11.50 6.85 12.09
CA LEU A 50 -10.61 7.64 12.95
C LEU A 50 -11.41 8.44 13.98
N ALA A 51 -12.54 9.05 13.59
CA ALA A 51 -13.40 9.78 14.48
C ALA A 51 -14.00 8.88 15.57
N GLU A 52 -14.54 7.72 15.19
CA GLU A 52 -15.05 6.70 16.13
C GLU A 52 -13.97 6.24 17.11
N ALA A 53 -12.73 6.10 16.65
CA ALA A 53 -11.58 5.74 17.48
C ALA A 53 -10.99 6.90 18.28
N THR A 54 -11.54 8.12 18.19
CA THR A 54 -11.00 9.37 18.79
C THR A 54 -9.56 9.70 18.35
N LEU A 55 -9.19 9.29 17.15
CA LEU A 55 -7.88 9.53 16.54
C LEU A 55 -7.94 10.72 15.58
N LYS A 56 -6.78 11.31 15.33
CA LYS A 56 -6.62 12.43 14.39
C LYS A 56 -6.07 11.93 13.07
N ARG A 57 -6.62 12.45 11.98
CA ARG A 57 -6.05 12.25 10.64
C ARG A 57 -4.72 13.01 10.51
N PRO A 58 -3.63 12.37 10.05
CA PRO A 58 -2.39 13.06 9.71
C PRO A 58 -2.62 14.06 8.56
N ALA A 59 -1.80 15.12 8.51
CA ALA A 59 -1.85 16.06 7.40
C ALA A 59 -1.60 15.34 6.07
N PRO A 60 -2.29 15.75 4.99
CA PRO A 60 -2.04 15.20 3.65
C PRO A 60 -0.62 15.53 3.19
N GLY A 61 -0.09 14.68 2.32
CA GLY A 61 1.26 14.80 1.75
C GLY A 61 2.24 13.79 2.35
N GLY A 62 3.54 14.08 2.19
CA GLY A 62 4.63 13.17 2.53
C GLY A 62 5.24 12.49 1.31
N PHE A 63 6.06 11.47 1.58
CA PHE A 63 6.66 10.62 0.57
C PHE A 63 5.58 9.77 -0.12
N VAL A 64 5.66 9.66 -1.45
CA VAL A 64 4.83 8.74 -2.23
C VAL A 64 5.66 7.51 -2.56
N PRO A 65 5.31 6.32 -2.03
CA PRO A 65 5.99 5.09 -2.39
C PRO A 65 5.86 4.75 -3.87
N THR A 66 6.82 3.98 -4.39
CA THR A 66 6.94 3.62 -5.81
C THR A 66 7.12 2.12 -6.01
N GLY A 67 6.57 1.31 -5.10
CA GLY A 67 6.55 -0.15 -5.19
C GLY A 67 5.89 -0.67 -6.47
N LYS A 68 4.88 0.02 -7.02
CA LYS A 68 4.30 -0.28 -8.35
C LYS A 68 5.33 -0.20 -9.48
N HIS A 69 6.40 0.56 -9.29
CA HIS A 69 7.52 0.70 -10.23
C HIS A 69 8.72 -0.18 -9.85
N SER A 70 8.50 -1.22 -9.05
CA SER A 70 9.55 -2.12 -8.53
C SER A 70 10.59 -1.44 -7.63
N VAL A 71 10.29 -0.26 -7.09
CA VAL A 71 11.15 0.48 -6.16
C VAL A 71 10.55 0.37 -4.76
N HIS A 72 11.06 -0.61 -4.00
CA HIS A 72 10.54 -0.96 -2.68
C HIS A 72 11.42 -0.39 -1.55
N SER A 73 10.89 -0.36 -0.34
CA SER A 73 11.70 -0.10 0.86
C SER A 73 12.73 -1.22 1.08
N GLU A 74 13.70 -0.96 1.94
CA GLU A 74 14.72 -1.92 2.36
C GLU A 74 14.11 -3.20 2.98
N HIS A 75 12.86 -3.15 3.45
CA HIS A 75 12.19 -4.27 4.10
C HIS A 75 11.91 -5.44 3.14
N LEU A 76 11.59 -5.18 1.86
CA LEU A 76 11.15 -6.24 0.95
C LEU A 76 12.27 -7.25 0.67
N GLY A 77 13.53 -6.79 0.56
CA GLY A 77 14.67 -7.66 0.29
C GLY A 77 14.86 -8.73 1.39
N PHE A 78 14.79 -8.32 2.65
CA PHE A 78 14.88 -9.25 3.79
C PHE A 78 13.70 -10.22 3.82
N MET A 79 12.49 -9.72 3.61
CA MET A 79 11.27 -10.53 3.58
C MET A 79 11.35 -11.62 2.49
N LEU A 80 11.76 -11.27 1.28
CA LEU A 80 11.88 -12.22 0.18
C LEU A 80 13.02 -13.23 0.41
N ALA A 81 14.13 -12.82 1.03
CA ALA A 81 15.22 -13.72 1.36
C ALA A 81 14.76 -14.84 2.31
N GLU A 82 13.95 -14.50 3.32
CA GLU A 82 13.37 -15.47 4.25
C GLU A 82 12.31 -16.33 3.56
N MET A 83 11.29 -15.70 2.96
CA MET A 83 10.14 -16.39 2.32
C MET A 83 10.58 -17.36 1.23
N GLN A 84 11.63 -17.03 0.48
CA GLN A 84 12.05 -17.81 -0.68
C GLN A 84 13.25 -18.72 -0.37
N SER A 85 13.76 -18.73 0.87
CA SER A 85 14.96 -19.51 1.24
C SER A 85 14.83 -21.00 0.89
N LEU A 86 13.75 -21.66 1.33
CA LEU A 86 13.50 -23.08 1.09
C LEU A 86 13.25 -23.38 -0.39
N ALA A 87 12.42 -22.57 -1.06
CA ALA A 87 12.11 -22.74 -2.47
C ALA A 87 13.34 -22.58 -3.37
N ARG A 88 14.25 -21.64 -3.03
CA ARG A 88 15.52 -21.45 -3.73
C ARG A 88 16.51 -22.59 -3.46
N ALA A 89 16.50 -23.16 -2.26
CA ALA A 89 17.36 -24.29 -1.91
C ALA A 89 16.92 -25.61 -2.58
N HIS A 90 15.61 -25.79 -2.79
CA HIS A 90 15.04 -26.99 -3.42
C HIS A 90 14.02 -26.65 -4.51
N PRO A 91 14.49 -26.19 -5.70
CA PRO A 91 13.61 -25.65 -6.74
C PRO A 91 12.66 -26.68 -7.38
N ASN A 92 12.94 -27.99 -7.25
CA ASN A 92 12.14 -29.07 -7.84
C ASN A 92 11.35 -29.87 -6.79
N ALA A 93 11.32 -29.42 -5.54
CA ALA A 93 10.56 -30.11 -4.50
C ALA A 93 9.06 -29.83 -4.63
N THR A 94 8.26 -30.82 -4.23
CA THR A 94 6.80 -30.75 -4.15
C THR A 94 6.37 -30.64 -2.69
N TRP A 95 5.45 -29.72 -2.40
CA TRP A 95 4.91 -29.41 -1.08
C TRP A 95 3.38 -29.29 -1.15
#